data_AF-P42709-F1
#
_entry.id   AF-P42709-F1
#
_cell.length_a   1.000
_cell.length_b   1.000
_cell.length_c   1.000
_cell.angle_alpha   90.00
_cell.angle_beta   90.00
_cell.angle_gamma   90.00
#
_symmetry.space_group_name_H-M   'P 1'
#
loop_
_entity.id
_entity.type
_entity.pdbx_description
1 polymer ?
#
loop_
_entity_poly.entity_id
_entity_poly.type
_entity_poly.pdbx_seq_one_letter_code
_entity_poly.pdbx_strand_id
1 'polypeptide(L)'
;MTDVTGAPADVLHTLFHSDQGGHEQVVLCQDRASGLKAVIALHSTALGPALGGTRFYPIANEAEAVADALNLARGMSYKNAMAGLEHGGGKAVIIGDPEQIKSEEL
;
A
#
# COMPACT_ATOMS: atom_id res chain seq x y z
N MET A 1 13.89 18.21 -6.38
CA MET A 1 12.77 18.04 -7.33
C MET A 1 12.55 16.54 -7.44
N THR A 2 11.79 15.97 -6.49
CA THR A 2 11.57 14.52 -6.42
C THR A 2 10.58 14.12 -7.49
N ASP A 3 10.93 13.05 -8.17
CA ASP A 3 10.22 12.54 -9.33
C ASP A 3 8.78 12.13 -8.96
N VAL A 4 7.80 12.92 -9.39
CA VAL A 4 6.36 12.57 -9.33
C VAL A 4 5.94 11.87 -10.63
N THR A 5 6.89 11.58 -11.54
CA THR A 5 6.60 10.99 -12.84
C THR A 5 6.49 9.47 -12.73
N GLY A 6 5.37 8.97 -13.26
CA GLY A 6 4.83 7.63 -13.05
C GLY A 6 5.58 6.46 -13.70
N ALA A 7 6.91 6.41 -13.61
CA ALA A 7 7.62 5.15 -13.76
C ALA A 7 7.59 4.40 -12.41
N PRO A 8 7.42 3.08 -12.36
CA PRO A 8 7.62 2.33 -11.13
C PRO A 8 9.10 2.44 -10.78
N ALA A 9 9.46 3.46 -10.00
CA ALA A 9 10.73 3.51 -9.31
C ALA A 9 10.89 2.18 -8.58
N ASP A 10 12.09 1.59 -8.66
CA ASP A 10 12.41 0.30 -8.04
C ASP A 10 11.75 0.23 -6.65
N VAL A 11 10.81 -0.71 -6.51
CA VAL A 11 10.00 -0.87 -5.31
C VAL A 11 10.91 -0.99 -4.09
N LEU A 12 12.07 -1.64 -4.24
CA LEU A 12 13.06 -1.78 -3.18
C LEU A 12 13.74 -0.44 -2.86
N HIS A 13 14.04 0.38 -3.87
CA HIS A 13 14.55 1.73 -3.62
C HIS A 13 13.52 2.59 -2.88
N THR A 14 12.25 2.53 -3.25
CA THR A 14 11.19 3.27 -2.56
C THR A 14 11.04 2.81 -1.11
N LEU A 15 11.09 1.50 -0.87
CA LEU A 15 11.00 0.90 0.45
C LEU A 15 12.20 1.26 1.35
N PHE A 16 13.44 1.08 0.86
CA PHE A 16 14.65 1.18 1.68
C PHE A 16 15.34 2.55 1.65
N HIS A 17 15.16 3.35 0.60
CA HIS A 17 15.99 4.53 0.33
C HIS A 17 15.20 5.80 -0.03
N SER A 18 13.87 5.80 0.11
CA SER A 18 13.11 7.01 -0.22
C SER A 18 13.45 8.15 0.75
N ASP A 19 13.91 9.27 0.19
CA ASP A 19 14.11 10.54 0.90
C ASP A 19 12.84 11.05 1.62
N GLN A 20 11.67 10.51 1.28
CA GLN A 20 10.39 10.84 1.90
C GLN A 20 10.08 10.04 3.17
N GLY A 21 11.07 9.36 3.77
CA GLY A 21 10.95 8.68 5.06
C GLY A 21 10.85 7.16 5.02
N GLY A 22 10.98 6.55 3.83
CA GLY A 22 10.85 5.10 3.64
C GLY A 22 9.50 4.54 4.12
N HIS A 23 9.37 3.22 4.15
CA HIS A 23 8.22 2.53 4.73
C HIS A 23 8.71 1.55 5.80
N GLU A 24 8.00 1.48 6.93
CA GLU A 24 8.33 0.54 8.00
C GLU A 24 8.23 -0.93 7.55
N GLN A 25 7.21 -1.27 6.74
CA GLN A 25 6.99 -2.65 6.32
C GLN A 25 6.14 -2.76 5.04
N VAL A 26 6.42 -3.80 4.25
CA VAL A 26 5.55 -4.29 3.17
C VAL A 26 5.29 -5.77 3.38
N VAL A 27 4.04 -6.18 3.31
CA VAL A 27 3.60 -7.58 3.43
C VAL A 27 2.92 -7.98 2.13
N LEU A 28 3.44 -9.02 1.49
CA LEU A 28 2.82 -9.65 0.33
C LEU A 28 1.99 -10.83 0.84
N CYS A 29 0.69 -10.79 0.60
CA CYS A 29 -0.25 -11.82 0.99
C CYS A 29 -0.67 -12.61 -0.24
N GLN A 30 -0.67 -13.94 -0.12
CA GLN A 30 -1.20 -14.83 -1.13
C GLN A 30 -1.99 -15.96 -0.46
N ASP A 31 -3.18 -16.23 -0.98
CA ASP A 31 -3.86 -17.51 -0.75
C ASP A 31 -4.20 -18.15 -2.10
N ARG A 32 -3.76 -19.39 -2.29
CA ARG A 32 -3.94 -20.11 -3.57
C ARG A 32 -5.36 -20.65 -3.73
N ALA A 33 -6.05 -20.92 -2.63
CA ALA A 33 -7.40 -21.51 -2.68
C ALA A 33 -8.45 -20.47 -3.10
N SER A 34 -8.44 -19.30 -2.46
CA SER A 34 -9.29 -18.15 -2.84
C SER A 34 -8.80 -17.39 -4.07
N GLY A 35 -7.50 -17.50 -4.40
CA GLY A 35 -6.86 -16.70 -5.44
C GLY A 35 -6.38 -15.32 -4.98
N LEU A 36 -6.44 -15.04 -3.67
CA LEU A 36 -5.99 -13.77 -3.10
C LEU A 36 -4.54 -13.45 -3.48
N LYS A 37 -4.36 -12.26 -4.02
CA LYS A 37 -3.08 -11.56 -4.13
C LYS A 37 -3.25 -10.16 -3.55
N ALA A 38 -2.55 -9.87 -2.47
CA ALA A 38 -2.63 -8.55 -1.84
C ALA A 38 -1.28 -8.03 -1.38
N VAL A 39 -1.19 -6.71 -1.31
CA VAL A 39 -0.05 -5.97 -0.76
C VAL A 39 -0.55 -5.11 0.40
N ILE A 40 0.08 -5.22 1.56
CA ILE A 40 -0.14 -4.35 2.71
C ILE A 40 1.13 -3.54 2.93
N ALA A 41 1.04 -2.22 2.81
CA ALA A 41 2.14 -1.30 3.08
C ALA A 41 1.87 -0.53 4.39
N LEU A 42 2.86 -0.52 5.28
CA LEU A 42 2.90 0.32 6.47
C LEU A 42 3.97 1.38 6.26
N HIS A 43 3.56 2.64 6.17
CA HIS A 43 4.48 3.75 6.00
C HIS A 43 5.05 4.18 7.36
N SER A 44 4.19 4.49 8.33
CA SER A 44 4.62 4.84 9.67
C SER A 44 3.60 4.44 10.73
N THR A 45 4.08 4.04 11.91
CA THR A 45 3.30 3.78 13.13
C THR A 45 3.67 4.72 14.29
N ALA A 46 4.38 5.82 13.99
CA ALA A 46 4.92 6.72 15.02
C ALA A 46 3.88 7.38 15.94
N LEU A 47 2.66 7.64 15.44
CA LEU A 47 1.56 8.23 16.23
C LEU A 47 0.63 7.16 16.85
N GLY A 48 0.79 5.89 16.49
CA GLY A 48 -0.13 4.80 16.83
C GLY A 48 -0.28 3.79 15.69
N PRO A 49 -1.21 2.83 15.82
CA PRO A 49 -1.43 1.80 14.80
C PRO A 49 -1.67 2.38 13.41
N ALA A 50 -1.16 1.71 12.37
CA ALA A 50 -1.36 2.16 11.00
C ALA A 50 -2.83 2.00 10.57
N LEU A 51 -3.48 3.11 10.20
CA LEU A 51 -4.85 3.10 9.69
C LEU A 51 -4.87 3.37 8.18
N GLY A 52 -5.65 2.58 7.45
CA GLY A 52 -5.77 2.66 6.01
C GLY A 52 -6.89 1.79 5.46
N GLY A 53 -7.51 2.21 4.35
CA GLY A 53 -8.52 1.40 3.66
C GLY A 53 -7.89 0.38 2.71
N THR A 54 -8.64 -0.68 2.41
CA THR A 54 -8.30 -1.67 1.38
C THR A 54 -8.84 -1.22 0.02
N ARG A 55 -7.99 -1.20 -1.01
CA ARG A 55 -8.40 -1.01 -2.40
C ARG A 55 -8.42 -2.37 -3.09
N PHE A 56 -9.54 -2.71 -3.76
CA PHE A 56 -9.63 -3.87 -4.63
C PHE A 56 -9.73 -3.34 -6.07
N TYR A 57 -8.69 -3.53 -6.88
CA TYR A 57 -8.60 -2.92 -8.20
C TYR A 57 -7.80 -3.79 -9.19
N PRO A 58 -8.20 -3.84 -10.49
CA PRO A 58 -7.49 -4.60 -11.51
C PRO A 58 -6.20 -3.89 -11.96
N ILE A 59 -5.18 -3.90 -11.10
CA ILE A 59 -3.85 -3.35 -11.39
C ILE A 59 -3.10 -4.29 -12.34
N ALA A 60 -2.41 -3.73 -13.34
CA ALA A 60 -1.86 -4.48 -14.46
C ALA A 60 -0.76 -5.48 -14.07
N ASN A 61 0.07 -5.14 -13.08
CA ASN A 61 1.15 -5.99 -12.60
C ASN A 61 1.44 -5.81 -11.10
N GLU A 62 2.15 -6.78 -10.51
CA GLU A 62 2.48 -6.78 -9.08
C GLU A 62 3.36 -5.58 -8.65
N ALA A 63 4.26 -5.10 -9.51
CA ALA A 63 5.13 -3.97 -9.18
C ALA A 63 4.33 -2.66 -9.04
N GLU A 64 3.39 -2.41 -9.94
CA GLU A 64 2.43 -1.30 -9.85
C GLU A 64 1.55 -1.42 -8.60
N ALA A 65 1.11 -2.62 -8.24
CA ALA A 65 0.32 -2.83 -7.03
C ALA A 65 1.10 -2.48 -5.75
N VAL A 66 2.39 -2.85 -5.69
CA VAL A 66 3.25 -2.47 -4.57
C VAL A 66 3.51 -0.97 -4.57
N ALA A 67 3.82 -0.35 -5.71
CA ALA A 67 4.02 1.09 -5.81
C ALA A 67 2.76 1.89 -5.39
N ASP A 68 1.56 1.43 -5.78
CA ASP A 68 0.29 2.03 -5.36
C ASP A 68 0.09 1.90 -3.84
N ALA A 69 0.29 0.71 -3.27
CA ALA A 69 0.19 0.49 -1.83
C ALA A 69 1.15 1.40 -1.04
N LEU A 70 2.41 1.50 -1.47
CA LEU A 70 3.43 2.36 -0.86
C LEU A 70 3.00 3.84 -0.91
N ASN A 71 2.65 4.36 -2.09
CA ASN A 71 2.29 5.76 -2.25
C ASN A 71 1.04 6.13 -1.41
N LEU A 72 0.04 5.26 -1.38
CA LEU A 72 -1.18 5.49 -0.61
C LEU A 72 -0.96 5.38 0.90
N ALA A 73 -0.12 4.44 1.38
CA ALA A 73 0.22 4.33 2.80
C ALA A 73 0.91 5.61 3.32
N ARG A 74 1.82 6.18 2.52
CA ARG A 74 2.45 7.48 2.81
C ARG A 74 1.41 8.59 2.90
N GLY A 75 0.48 8.64 1.94
CA GLY A 75 -0.64 9.58 1.97
C GLY A 75 -1.49 9.46 3.23
N MET A 76 -1.72 8.23 3.73
CA MET A 76 -2.47 8.00 4.97
C MET A 76 -1.72 8.47 6.21
N SER A 77 -0.39 8.34 6.28
CA SER A 77 0.37 8.87 7.42
C SER A 77 0.22 10.38 7.54
N TYR A 78 0.40 11.10 6.44
CA TYR A 78 0.23 12.56 6.45
C TYR A 78 -1.23 12.96 6.70
N LYS A 79 -2.20 12.26 6.11
CA LYS A 79 -3.62 12.54 6.34
C LYS A 79 -3.99 12.39 7.81
N ASN A 80 -3.60 11.27 8.45
CA ASN A 80 -3.94 11.00 9.85
C ASN A 80 -3.23 11.99 10.78
N ALA A 81 -1.94 12.28 10.53
CA ALA A 81 -1.18 13.28 11.28
C ALA A 81 -1.79 14.70 11.16
N MET A 82 -2.13 15.14 9.94
CA MET A 82 -2.77 16.45 9.72
C MET A 82 -4.18 16.54 10.31
N ALA A 83 -4.89 15.42 10.41
CA ALA A 83 -6.19 15.34 11.07
C ALA A 83 -6.10 15.27 12.62
N GLY A 84 -4.89 15.23 13.19
CA GLY A 84 -4.69 15.13 14.64
C GLY A 84 -5.09 13.77 15.23
N LEU A 85 -5.07 12.70 14.42
CA LEU A 85 -5.43 11.35 14.86
C LEU A 85 -4.21 10.62 15.44
N GLU A 86 -4.42 9.83 16.49
CA GLU A 86 -3.41 8.93 17.10
C GLU A 86 -3.22 7.65 16.27
N HIS A 87 -3.04 7.81 14.95
CA HIS A 87 -2.88 6.72 14.00
C HIS A 87 -1.74 7.00 13.03
N GLY A 88 -1.00 5.95 12.73
CA GLY A 88 -0.04 5.90 11.64
C GLY A 88 -0.73 5.79 10.27
N GLY A 89 0.06 5.52 9.22
CA GLY A 89 -0.45 5.35 7.86
C GLY A 89 -0.17 3.97 7.30
N GLY A 90 -1.24 3.28 6.91
CA GLY A 90 -1.18 2.02 6.20
C GLY A 90 -2.03 2.03 4.94
N LYS A 91 -1.88 1.00 4.12
CA LYS A 91 -2.77 0.73 2.99
C LYS A 91 -2.72 -0.74 2.60
N ALA A 92 -3.86 -1.29 2.21
CA ALA A 92 -3.93 -2.58 1.54
C ALA A 92 -4.42 -2.43 0.09
N VAL A 93 -3.86 -3.23 -0.81
CA VAL A 93 -4.26 -3.34 -2.22
C VAL A 93 -4.47 -4.82 -2.53
N ILE A 94 -5.67 -5.21 -2.93
CA ILE A 94 -6.01 -6.52 -3.49
C ILE A 94 -5.97 -6.38 -5.01
N ILE A 95 -5.22 -7.26 -5.67
CA ILE A 95 -5.02 -7.25 -7.12
C ILE A 95 -6.12 -8.07 -7.77
N GLY A 96 -6.99 -7.41 -8.52
CA GLY A 96 -8.04 -8.06 -9.33
C GLY A 96 -9.30 -7.20 -9.47
N ASP A 97 -10.20 -7.63 -10.34
CA ASP A 97 -11.47 -6.96 -10.55
C ASP A 97 -12.53 -7.46 -9.54
N PRO A 98 -12.98 -6.62 -8.59
CA PRO A 98 -13.98 -7.03 -7.61
C PRO A 98 -15.33 -7.44 -8.22
N GLU A 99 -15.65 -7.02 -9.46
CA GLU A 99 -16.86 -7.43 -10.15
C GLU A 99 -16.75 -8.86 -10.73
N GLN A 100 -15.54 -9.38 -10.89
CA GLN A 100 -15.29 -10.66 -11.55
C GLN A 100 -14.89 -11.77 -10.57
N ILE A 101 -14.08 -11.47 -9.56
CA ILE A 101 -13.42 -12.53 -8.76
C ILE A 101 -13.81 -12.55 -7.28
N LYS A 102 -14.49 -11.52 -6.78
CA LYS A 102 -14.81 -11.40 -5.35
C LYS A 102 -15.69 -12.57 -4.86
N SER A 103 -15.33 -13.16 -3.74
CA SER A 103 -16.12 -14.20 -3.06
C SER A 103 -16.17 -13.93 -1.55
N GLU A 104 -16.67 -14.88 -0.74
CA GLU A 104 -16.60 -14.76 0.72
C GLU A 104 -15.18 -15.08 1.23
N GLU A 105 -14.50 -16.00 0.55
CA GLU A 105 -13.13 -16.41 0.86
C GLU A 105 -12.06 -15.42 0.33
N LEU A 106 -12.44 -14.52 -0.60
CA LEU A 106 -11.59 -13.48 -1.20
C LEU A 106 -12.05 -12.06 -0.86
#